data_AF-A0A0N8PV01-F1
#
_entry.id   AF-A0A0N8PV01-F1
#
_cell.length_a   1.000
_cell.length_b   1.000
_cell.length_c   1.000
_cell.angle_alpha   90.00
_cell.angle_beta   90.00
_cell.angle_gamma   90.00
#
_symmetry.space_group_name_H-M   'P 1'
#
loop_
_entity.id
_entity.type
_entity.pdbx_description
1 polymer ?
#
loop_
_entity_poly.entity_id
_entity_poly.type
_entity_poly.pdbx_seq_one_letter_code
_entity_poly.pdbx_strand_id
1 'polypeptide(L)'
;MNREATEIVFVQLIRISNQILALNLDTFEDLAQLEELQNQQAELMEQVVQVEHSSPEVKAYIEDLKRLEAQINEKLRLNRQDSENQIKKMQNAMKLRGRYQSNQAIQAEGYFVDNQN
;
A
#
# COMPACT_ATOMS: atom_id res chain seq x y z
N MET A 1 -1.53 -0.76 34.40
CA MET A 1 -0.97 -1.92 33.64
C MET A 1 0.33 -2.35 34.33
N ASN A 2 0.60 -3.65 34.49
CA ASN A 2 1.88 -4.11 35.04
C ASN A 2 2.99 -4.01 33.97
N ARG A 3 4.25 -3.77 34.36
CA ARG A 3 5.42 -3.57 33.47
C ARG A 3 5.55 -4.67 32.40
N GLU A 4 5.33 -5.91 32.79
CA GLU A 4 5.39 -7.09 31.89
C GLU A 4 4.29 -7.05 30.82
N ALA A 5 3.06 -6.67 31.19
CA ALA A 5 1.97 -6.53 30.23
C ALA A 5 2.24 -5.39 29.23
N THR A 6 2.82 -4.28 29.70
CA THR A 6 3.22 -3.16 28.84
C THR A 6 4.27 -3.59 27.81
N GLU A 7 5.30 -4.31 28.26
CA GLU A 7 6.35 -4.83 27.38
C GLU A 7 5.79 -5.79 26.32
N ILE A 8 4.88 -6.68 26.70
CA ILE A 8 4.21 -7.61 25.78
C ILE A 8 3.51 -6.84 24.64
N VAL A 9 2.80 -5.76 24.96
CA VAL A 9 2.09 -4.96 23.94
C VAL A 9 3.07 -4.30 22.98
N PHE A 10 4.16 -3.70 23.47
CA PHE A 10 5.19 -3.11 22.61
C PHE A 10 5.86 -4.14 21.69
N VAL A 11 6.20 -5.31 22.24
CA VAL A 11 6.80 -6.40 21.45
C VAL A 11 5.82 -6.91 20.39
N GLN A 12 4.52 -7.01 20.70
CA GLN A 12 3.50 -7.36 19.72
C GLN A 12 3.36 -6.31 18.61
N LEU A 13 3.34 -5.02 18.95
CA LEU A 13 3.31 -3.94 17.97
C LEU A 13 4.53 -3.97 17.04
N ILE A 14 5.73 -4.22 17.59
CA ILE A 14 6.95 -4.36 16.80
C ILE A 14 6.85 -5.57 15.86
N ARG A 15 6.34 -6.71 16.36
CA ARG A 15 6.15 -7.92 15.55
C ARG A 15 5.19 -7.66 14.38
N ILE A 16 4.03 -7.06 14.64
CA ILE A 16 3.04 -6.72 13.61
C ILE A 16 3.65 -5.77 12.58
N SER A 17 4.37 -4.74 13.04
CA SER A 17 5.04 -3.79 12.15
C SER A 17 6.05 -4.48 11.21
N ASN A 18 6.81 -5.45 11.73
CA ASN A 18 7.72 -6.26 10.91
C ASN A 18 6.97 -7.18 9.93
N GLN A 19 5.81 -7.73 10.33
CA GLN A 19 4.97 -8.52 9.42
C GLN A 19 4.43 -7.66 8.27
N ILE A 20 3.97 -6.43 8.55
CA ILE A 20 3.56 -5.46 7.53
C ILE A 20 4.72 -5.17 6.57
N LEU A 21 5.93 -4.93 7.10
CA LEU A 21 7.12 -4.70 6.28
C LEU A 21 7.50 -5.90 5.41
N ALA A 22 7.14 -7.12 5.79
CA ALA A 22 7.42 -8.33 5.01
C ALA A 22 6.44 -8.56 3.85
N LEU A 23 5.26 -7.91 3.84
CA LEU A 23 4.27 -8.07 2.76
C LEU A 23 4.78 -7.53 1.43
N ASN A 24 4.55 -8.21 0.31
CA ASN A 24 4.99 -7.70 -0.99
C ASN A 24 4.08 -6.59 -1.53
N LEU A 25 2.79 -6.61 -1.15
CA LEU A 25 1.76 -5.65 -1.55
C LEU A 25 1.43 -5.68 -3.05
N ASP A 26 1.63 -6.84 -3.69
CA ASP A 26 1.40 -7.02 -5.13
C ASP A 26 0.10 -7.78 -5.42
N THR A 27 -0.50 -8.41 -4.40
CA THR A 27 -1.69 -9.25 -4.53
C THR A 27 -2.85 -8.76 -3.66
N PHE A 28 -4.08 -9.15 -4.01
CA PHE A 28 -5.25 -8.89 -3.17
C PHE A 28 -5.15 -9.56 -1.79
N GLU A 29 -4.49 -10.72 -1.71
CA GLU A 29 -4.24 -11.43 -0.46
C GLU A 29 -3.29 -10.62 0.45
N ASP A 30 -2.19 -10.08 -0.11
CA ASP A 30 -1.28 -9.20 0.62
C ASP A 30 -2.01 -7.96 1.16
N LEU A 31 -2.92 -7.38 0.38
CA LEU A 31 -3.68 -6.19 0.79
C LEU A 31 -4.70 -6.51 1.88
N ALA A 32 -5.39 -7.65 1.79
CA ALA A 32 -6.29 -8.11 2.86
C ALA A 32 -5.51 -8.38 4.15
N GLN A 33 -4.32 -8.99 4.05
CA GLN A 33 -3.45 -9.22 5.20
C GLN A 33 -2.91 -7.91 5.78
N LEU A 34 -2.57 -6.93 4.94
CA LEU A 34 -2.18 -5.59 5.38
C LEU A 34 -3.29 -4.95 6.21
N GLU A 35 -4.53 -4.99 5.74
CA GLU A 35 -5.70 -4.45 6.44
C GLU A 35 -5.91 -5.13 7.80
N GLU A 36 -5.85 -6.47 7.84
CA GLU A 36 -5.95 -7.22 9.10
C GLU A 36 -4.87 -6.82 10.11
N LEU A 37 -3.61 -6.75 9.67
CA LEU A 37 -2.49 -6.37 10.52
C LEU A 37 -2.59 -4.92 11.00
N GLN A 38 -3.06 -4.00 10.16
CA GLN A 38 -3.29 -2.60 10.55
C GLN A 38 -4.41 -2.46 11.58
N ASN A 39 -5.47 -3.24 11.46
CA ASN A 39 -6.54 -3.27 12.46
C ASN A 39 -6.04 -3.80 13.81
N GLN A 40 -5.27 -4.90 13.80
CA GLN A 40 -4.63 -5.42 15.02
C GLN A 40 -3.66 -4.40 15.64
N GLN A 41 -2.91 -3.66 14.81
CA GLN A 41 -2.01 -2.61 15.28
C GLN A 41 -2.78 -1.46 15.95
N ALA A 42 -3.91 -1.03 15.38
CA ALA A 42 -4.76 0.01 15.95
C ALA A 42 -5.32 -0.39 17.33
N GLU A 43 -5.82 -1.62 17.47
CA GLU A 43 -6.32 -2.15 18.74
C GLU A 43 -5.25 -2.19 19.84
N LEU A 44 -4.02 -2.56 19.49
CA LEU A 44 -2.90 -2.56 20.43
C LEU A 44 -2.42 -1.15 20.78
N MET A 45 -2.48 -0.21 19.83
CA MET A 45 -2.10 1.19 20.06
C MET A 45 -3.00 1.87 21.09
N GLU A 46 -4.29 1.54 21.14
CA GLU A 46 -5.21 2.05 22.18
C GLU A 46 -4.76 1.67 23.59
N GLN A 47 -4.12 0.50 23.74
CA GLN A 47 -3.60 0.02 25.02
C GLN A 47 -2.32 0.74 25.44
N VAL A 48 -1.51 1.20 24.48
CA VAL A 48 -0.25 1.91 24.71
C VAL A 48 -0.47 3.37 25.14
N VAL A 49 -1.52 4.04 24.64
CA VAL A 49 -1.85 5.43 25.01
C VAL A 49 -2.09 5.60 26.51
N GLN A 50 -2.42 4.51 27.22
CA GLN A 50 -2.69 4.51 28.66
C GLN A 50 -1.45 4.23 29.54
N VAL A 51 -0.26 4.07 28.95
CA VAL A 51 0.98 3.72 29.66
C VAL A 51 1.81 4.95 29.99
N GLU A 52 2.30 5.08 31.22
CA GLU A 52 3.26 6.13 31.58
C GLU A 52 4.59 5.95 30.83
N HIS A 53 4.92 6.90 29.95
CA HIS A 53 6.09 6.88 29.04
C HIS A 53 7.41 7.29 29.71
N SER A 54 7.53 7.15 31.02
CA SER A 54 8.64 7.71 31.80
C SER A 54 9.87 6.80 31.88
N SER A 55 9.74 5.48 31.59
CA SER A 55 10.89 4.56 31.64
C SER A 55 11.77 4.60 30.38
N PRO A 56 13.11 4.48 30.51
CA PRO A 56 14.03 4.41 29.37
C PRO A 56 13.71 3.26 28.39
N GLU A 57 13.25 2.13 28.90
CA GLU A 57 12.93 0.94 28.09
C GLU A 57 11.70 1.18 27.22
N VAL A 58 10.65 1.81 27.77
CA VAL A 58 9.45 2.19 26.98
C VAL A 58 9.82 3.20 25.90
N LYS A 59 10.75 4.13 26.19
CA LYS A 59 11.25 5.06 25.17
C LYS A 59 11.99 4.35 24.05
N ALA A 60 12.79 3.33 24.35
CA ALA A 60 13.47 2.54 23.33
C ALA A 60 12.47 1.83 22.40
N TYR A 61 11.44 1.20 22.97
CA TYR A 61 10.37 0.58 22.18
C TYR A 61 9.62 1.59 21.29
N ILE A 62 9.33 2.78 21.81
CA ILE A 62 8.68 3.86 21.05
C ILE A 62 9.56 4.30 19.87
N GLU A 63 10.86 4.48 20.07
CA GLU A 63 11.77 4.88 18.99
C GLU A 63 11.88 3.79 17.91
N ASP A 64 11.92 2.51 18.30
CA ASP A 64 11.87 1.40 17.35
C ASP A 64 10.57 1.39 16.54
N LEU A 65 9.43 1.62 17.19
CA LEU A 65 8.13 1.70 16.52
C LEU A 65 8.05 2.89 15.55
N LYS A 66 8.54 4.07 15.94
CA LYS A 66 8.61 5.23 15.03
C LYS A 66 9.46 4.96 13.80
N ARG A 67 10.60 4.29 13.98
CA ARG A 67 11.47 3.89 12.85
C ARG A 67 10.72 2.93 11.92
N LEU A 68 10.05 1.92 12.47
CA LEU A 68 9.27 0.95 11.70
C LEU A 68 8.11 1.63 10.96
N GLU A 69 7.39 2.53 11.63
CA GLU A 69 6.31 3.31 11.03
C GLU A 69 6.81 4.15 9.84
N ALA A 70 7.96 4.82 9.97
CA ALA A 70 8.55 5.56 8.86
C ALA A 70 8.88 4.65 7.66
N GLN A 71 9.38 3.44 7.91
CA GLN A 71 9.68 2.46 6.86
C GLN A 71 8.40 1.94 6.18
N ILE A 72 7.36 1.65 6.96
CA ILE A 72 6.05 1.20 6.46
C ILE A 72 5.44 2.30 5.57
N ASN A 73 5.42 3.54 6.06
CA ASN A 73 4.87 4.67 5.32
C ASN A 73 5.59 4.90 3.99
N GLU A 74 6.92 4.81 3.97
CA GLU A 74 7.67 4.92 2.73
C GLU A 74 7.36 3.78 1.76
N LYS A 75 7.27 2.54 2.26
CA LYS A 75 6.88 1.37 1.45
C LYS A 75 5.49 1.53 0.82
N LEU A 76 4.50 1.95 1.60
CA LEU A 76 3.14 2.20 1.12
C LEU A 76 3.12 3.35 0.10
N ARG A 77 3.90 4.41 0.32
CA ARG A 77 4.04 5.53 -0.62
C ARG A 77 4.60 5.07 -1.96
N LEU A 78 5.64 4.24 -1.96
CA LEU A 78 6.25 3.69 -3.17
C LEU A 78 5.28 2.77 -3.92
N ASN A 79 4.61 1.85 -3.22
CA ASN A 79 3.63 0.95 -3.82
C ASN A 79 2.45 1.71 -4.46
N ARG A 80 1.97 2.78 -3.80
CA ARG A 80 0.96 3.68 -4.37
C ARG A 80 1.46 4.35 -5.66
N GLN A 81 2.68 4.89 -5.65
CA GLN A 81 3.28 5.54 -6.81
C GLN A 81 3.41 4.57 -8.00
N ASP A 82 3.81 3.32 -7.74
CA ASP A 82 3.90 2.28 -8.77
C ASP A 82 2.53 1.91 -9.34
N SER A 83 1.53 1.74 -8.47
CA SER A 83 0.15 1.50 -8.88
C SER A 83 -0.40 2.63 -9.76
N GLU A 84 -0.19 3.89 -9.38
CA GLU A 84 -0.61 5.05 -10.18
C GLU A 84 0.10 5.09 -11.55
N ASN A 85 1.38 4.70 -11.60
CA ASN A 85 2.13 4.60 -12.85
C ASN A 85 1.61 3.48 -13.76
N GLN A 86 1.27 2.31 -13.20
CA GLN A 86 0.68 1.21 -13.96
C GLN A 86 -0.68 1.58 -14.54
N ILE A 87 -1.55 2.22 -13.76
CA ILE A 87 -2.85 2.71 -14.22
C ILE A 87 -2.68 3.70 -15.38
N LYS A 88 -1.76 4.67 -15.26
CA LYS A 88 -1.47 5.63 -16.35
C LYS A 88 -0.99 4.92 -17.62
N LYS A 89 -0.11 3.92 -17.50
CA LYS A 89 0.36 3.11 -18.64
C LYS A 89 -0.81 2.39 -19.32
N MET A 90 -1.69 1.76 -18.55
CA MET A 90 -2.88 1.08 -19.06
C MET A 90 -3.83 2.04 -19.78
N GLN A 91 -4.12 3.20 -19.18
CA GLN A 91 -4.97 4.22 -19.79
C GLN A 91 -4.39 4.74 -21.12
N ASN A 92 -3.07 4.94 -21.19
CA ASN A 92 -2.40 5.35 -22.42
C ASN A 92 -2.46 4.25 -23.49
N ALA A 93 -2.27 2.99 -23.11
CA ALA A 93 -2.41 1.85 -24.02
C ALA A 93 -3.85 1.74 -24.57
N MET A 94 -4.87 1.93 -23.73
CA MET A 94 -6.28 1.95 -24.15
C MET A 94 -6.57 3.11 -25.12
N LYS A 95 -6.09 4.32 -24.83
CA LYS A 95 -6.22 5.49 -25.73
C LYS A 95 -5.56 5.22 -27.08
N LEU A 96 -4.36 4.64 -27.07
CA LEU A 96 -3.63 4.33 -28.30
C LEU A 96 -4.36 3.27 -29.14
N ARG A 97 -4.86 2.20 -28.51
CA ARG A 97 -5.68 1.18 -29.18
C ARG A 97 -6.95 1.79 -29.79
N GLY A 98 -7.63 2.67 -29.07
CA GLY A 98 -8.81 3.37 -29.58
C GLY A 98 -8.51 4.24 -30.80
N ARG A 99 -7.36 4.94 -30.83
CA ARG A 99 -6.90 5.69 -32.01
C ARG A 99 -6.60 4.78 -33.19
N TYR A 100 -5.92 3.65 -32.98
CA TYR A 100 -5.65 2.70 -34.05
C TYR A 100 -6.94 2.10 -34.64
N GLN A 101 -7.89 1.70 -33.78
CA GLN A 101 -9.18 1.17 -34.23
C GLN A 101 -10.00 2.23 -35.00
N SER A 102 -10.03 3.47 -34.51
CA SER A 102 -10.70 4.57 -35.21
C SER A 102 -10.03 4.90 -36.55
N ASN A 103 -8.69 4.94 -36.62
CA ASN A 103 -7.97 5.20 -37.87
C ASN A 103 -8.14 4.05 -38.89
N GLN A 104 -8.20 2.80 -38.43
CA GLN A 104 -8.50 1.65 -39.30
C GLN A 104 -9.94 1.70 -39.82
N ALA A 105 -10.91 2.12 -39.00
CA ALA A 105 -12.29 2.32 -39.44
C ALA A 105 -12.38 3.42 -40.51
N ILE A 106 -11.69 4.55 -40.32
CA ILE A 106 -11.64 5.65 -41.29
C ILE A 106 -10.96 5.23 -42.61
N GLN A 107 -9.87 4.44 -42.55
CA GLN A 107 -9.22 3.92 -43.77
C GLN A 107 -10.08 2.88 -44.49
N ALA A 108 -10.81 2.03 -43.77
CA ALA A 108 -11.75 1.10 -44.37
C ALA A 108 -12.91 1.84 -45.07
N GLU A 109 -13.49 2.86 -44.43
CA GLU A 109 -14.55 3.68 -45.02
C GLU A 109 -14.07 4.48 -46.24
N GLY A 110 -12.83 5.01 -46.23
CA GLY A 110 -12.24 5.68 -47.39
C GLY A 110 -12.04 4.77 -48.61
N TYR A 111 -11.75 3.48 -48.39
CA TYR A 111 -11.57 2.50 -49.47
C TYR A 111 -12.90 2.12 -50.17
N PHE A 112 -14.05 2.29 -49.51
CA PHE A 112 -15.35 2.02 -50.13
C PHE A 112 -15.88 3.19 -50.97
N VAL A 113 -15.42 4.42 -50.72
CA VAL A 113 -15.90 5.62 -51.45
C VAL A 113 -15.21 5.81 -52.79
N ASP A 114 -13.94 5.39 -52.95
CA ASP A 114 -13.19 5.58 -54.19
C ASP A 114 -13.47 4.55 -55.32
N ASN A 115 -14.25 3.50 -55.05
CA ASN A 115 -14.56 2.45 -56.04
C ASN A 115 -15.96 2.59 -56.69
N GLN A 116 -16.62 3.75 -56.56
CA GLN A 116 -17.95 4.01 -57.15
C GLN A 116 -17.97 5.06 -58.28
N ASN A 117 -16.81 5.45 -58.84
CA ASN A 117 -16.74 6.35 -60.00
C ASN A 117 -16.29 5.64 -61.27
#